data_AF-A0A2W2CA43-F1
#
_entry.id   AF-A0A2W2CA43-F1
#
_cell.length_a   1.000
_cell.length_b   1.000
_cell.length_c   1.000
_cell.angle_alpha   90.00
_cell.angle_beta   90.00
_cell.angle_gamma   90.00
#
_symmetry.space_group_name_H-M   'P 1'
#
loop_
_entity.id
_entity.type
_entity.pdbx_description
1 polymer ?
#
loop_
_entity_poly.entity_id
_entity_poly.type
_entity_poly.pdbx_seq_one_letter_code
_entity_poly.pdbx_strand_id
1 'polypeptide(L)'
;MADINHFEYGWITPALSYALSVLGSILGLVCATRIRDADSTGQKLWWGTLAAWALGGTAIWTMHFMAMLGFAVTGTRIRYDVPITVVSALIAVVAVGLGLAIVGTGKLSVIRIIAGGLFAGSGVAAMHYTGMAAMRLDGRLGYDQLRVALSVLIAVVAATVALWLAVTVRRGLAIFGSALVMGVAVNGMHFTGMSALSVHLHERRGEVTGAEVGTLLIPIVLLVIFGVVGLVYALLAAPTDEDRAAAAYLDARRAPAPAPAFGDPVEPDPVGLRARSTLARPGAQFPS
;
A
#
# COMPACT_ATOMS: atom_id res chain seq x y z
N MET A 1 15.05 -25.35 28.21
CA MET A 1 14.56 -24.70 26.98
C MET A 1 13.08 -24.50 27.19
N ALA A 2 12.56 -23.27 27.11
CA ALA A 2 11.12 -23.05 27.33
C ALA A 2 10.34 -23.49 26.09
N ASP A 3 9.22 -24.19 26.28
CA ASP A 3 8.34 -24.55 25.16
C ASP A 3 7.76 -23.28 24.53
N ILE A 4 7.99 -23.16 23.22
CA ILE A 4 7.50 -22.08 22.38
C ILE A 4 6.14 -22.52 21.83
N ASN A 5 5.06 -21.88 22.29
CA ASN A 5 3.74 -22.11 21.73
C ASN A 5 3.44 -21.02 20.71
N HIS A 6 3.49 -21.38 19.42
CA HIS A 6 3.04 -20.50 18.32
C HIS A 6 1.51 -20.34 18.25
N PHE A 7 0.78 -20.99 19.16
CA PHE A 7 -0.68 -21.16 19.13
C PHE A 7 -1.32 -20.97 20.51
N GLU A 8 -0.85 -20.02 21.33
CA GLU A 8 -1.47 -19.80 22.66
C GLU A 8 -2.98 -19.50 22.56
N TYR A 9 -3.41 -18.87 21.46
CA TYR A 9 -4.82 -18.63 21.12
C TYR A 9 -5.35 -19.53 19.97
N GLY A 10 -4.68 -20.64 19.68
CA GLY A 10 -4.99 -21.53 18.55
C GLY A 10 -4.63 -20.92 17.17
N TRP A 11 -5.28 -21.40 16.11
CA TRP A 11 -5.03 -20.96 14.72
C TRP A 11 -5.51 -19.54 14.40
N ILE A 12 -6.17 -18.85 15.34
CA ILE A 12 -6.80 -17.55 15.12
C ILE A 12 -5.77 -16.47 14.80
N THR A 13 -4.66 -16.42 15.54
CA THR A 13 -3.63 -15.38 15.37
C THR A 13 -2.86 -15.53 14.05
N PRO A 14 -2.37 -16.73 13.64
CA PRO A 14 -1.85 -16.94 12.29
C PRO A 14 -2.86 -16.62 11.20
N ALA A 15 -4.11 -17.07 11.33
CA ALA A 15 -5.14 -16.82 10.31
C ALA A 15 -5.45 -15.33 10.16
N LEU A 16 -5.55 -14.60 11.27
CA LEU A 16 -5.78 -13.16 11.26
C LEU A 16 -4.58 -12.40 10.69
N SER A 17 -3.35 -12.80 11.05
CA SER A 17 -2.13 -12.22 10.48
C SER A 17 -2.07 -12.42 8.96
N TYR A 18 -2.41 -13.62 8.48
CA TYR A 18 -2.51 -13.91 7.05
C TYR A 18 -3.59 -13.05 6.38
N ALA A 19 -4.79 -12.96 6.95
CA ALA A 19 -5.88 -12.15 6.42
C ALA A 19 -5.51 -10.66 6.32
N LEU A 20 -4.82 -10.11 7.31
CA LEU A 20 -4.32 -8.73 7.30
C LEU A 20 -3.26 -8.53 6.21
N SER A 21 -2.39 -9.52 6.02
CA SER A 21 -1.40 -9.51 4.94
C SER A 21 -2.05 -9.49 3.56
N VAL A 22 -3.05 -10.34 3.35
CA VAL A 22 -3.84 -10.39 2.10
C VAL A 22 -4.57 -9.08 1.89
N LEU A 23 -5.27 -8.56 2.91
CA LEU A 23 -6.03 -7.31 2.82
C LEU A 23 -5.13 -6.13 2.45
N GLY A 24 -4.02 -5.94 3.16
CA GLY A 24 -3.05 -4.89 2.85
C GLY A 24 -2.43 -5.06 1.45
N SER A 25 -2.20 -6.30 1.02
CA SER A 25 -1.71 -6.61 -0.33
C SER A 25 -2.71 -6.26 -1.42
N ILE A 26 -4.01 -6.54 -1.22
CA ILE A 26 -5.09 -6.13 -2.15
C ILE A 26 -5.09 -4.61 -2.27
N LEU A 27 -5.20 -3.90 -1.15
CA LEU A 27 -5.27 -2.44 -1.12
C LEU A 27 -4.01 -1.82 -1.74
N GLY A 28 -2.84 -2.38 -1.44
CA GLY A 28 -1.56 -1.95 -1.99
C GLY A 28 -1.45 -2.13 -3.49
N LEU A 29 -1.87 -3.28 -4.03
CA LEU A 29 -1.88 -3.55 -5.47
C LEU A 29 -2.88 -2.66 -6.21
N VAL A 30 -4.05 -2.40 -5.63
CA VAL A 30 -5.03 -1.43 -6.19
C VAL A 30 -4.46 -0.01 -6.16
N CYS A 31 -3.77 0.41 -5.10
CA CYS A 31 -3.09 1.70 -5.10
C CYS A 31 -2.00 1.73 -6.19
N ALA A 32 -1.25 0.64 -6.38
CA ALA A 32 -0.23 0.53 -7.43
C ALA A 32 -0.80 0.56 -8.86
N THR A 33 -2.04 0.08 -9.10
CA THR A 33 -2.73 0.34 -10.38
C THR A 33 -3.02 1.83 -10.54
N ARG A 34 -3.53 2.49 -9.51
CA ARG A 34 -3.84 3.94 -9.54
C ARG A 34 -2.60 4.82 -9.74
N ILE A 35 -1.43 4.44 -9.22
CA ILE A 35 -0.15 5.15 -9.49
C ILE A 35 0.14 5.18 -11.00
N ARG A 36 -0.13 4.09 -11.72
CA ARG A 36 0.16 3.96 -13.15
C ARG A 36 -0.84 4.71 -14.02
N ASP A 37 -2.06 4.89 -13.53
CA ASP A 37 -3.14 5.59 -14.23
C ASP A 37 -3.23 7.08 -13.82
N ALA A 38 -2.27 7.55 -13.01
CA ALA A 38 -2.19 8.93 -12.55
C ALA A 38 -1.45 9.82 -13.56
N ASP A 39 -2.07 10.95 -13.90
CA ASP A 39 -1.53 11.90 -14.90
C ASP A 39 -0.56 12.91 -14.28
N SER A 40 -0.77 13.28 -13.01
CA SER A 40 0.05 14.27 -12.31
C SER A 40 1.02 13.66 -11.30
N THR A 41 2.15 14.33 -11.07
CA THR A 41 3.12 13.96 -10.03
C THR A 41 2.48 13.94 -8.64
N GLY A 42 1.55 14.86 -8.34
CA GLY A 42 0.83 14.89 -7.07
C GLY A 42 -0.02 13.64 -6.84
N GLN A 43 -0.75 13.20 -7.87
CA GLN A 43 -1.53 11.95 -7.79
C GLN A 43 -0.64 10.72 -7.65
N LYS A 44 0.49 10.67 -8.36
CA LYS A 44 1.47 9.56 -8.22
C LYS A 44 2.02 9.48 -6.80
N LEU A 45 2.36 10.63 -6.21
CA LEU A 45 2.82 10.71 -4.83
C LEU A 45 1.73 10.27 -3.84
N TRP A 46 0.50 10.75 -4.01
CA TRP A 46 -0.64 10.37 -3.17
C TRP A 46 -0.94 8.87 -3.21
N TRP A 47 -1.03 8.28 -4.40
CA TRP A 47 -1.25 6.84 -4.52
C TRP A 47 -0.03 6.03 -4.06
N GLY A 48 1.17 6.59 -4.21
CA GLY A 48 2.42 6.01 -3.69
C GLY A 48 2.46 5.92 -2.17
N THR A 49 2.05 6.98 -1.46
CA THR A 49 2.00 6.98 0.00
C THR A 49 0.94 6.00 0.52
N LEU A 50 -0.24 5.95 -0.12
CA LEU A 50 -1.28 4.97 0.22
C LEU A 50 -0.82 3.53 -0.05
N ALA A 51 -0.15 3.26 -1.17
CA ALA A 51 0.41 1.95 -1.48
C ALA A 51 1.48 1.53 -0.47
N ALA A 52 2.37 2.45 -0.08
CA ALA A 52 3.40 2.21 0.92
C ALA A 52 2.81 1.90 2.29
N TRP A 53 1.76 2.62 2.70
CA TRP A 53 1.05 2.35 3.95
C TRP A 53 0.30 1.02 3.91
N ALA A 54 -0.41 0.72 2.82
CA ALA A 54 -1.16 -0.53 2.67
C ALA A 54 -0.24 -1.76 2.66
N LEU A 55 0.87 -1.72 1.93
CA LEU A 55 1.83 -2.82 1.88
C LEU A 55 2.72 -2.86 3.13
N GLY A 56 3.48 -1.80 3.39
CA GLY A 56 4.44 -1.78 4.51
C GLY A 56 3.77 -1.80 5.87
N GLY A 57 2.77 -0.94 6.07
CA GLY A 57 2.06 -0.79 7.34
C GLY A 57 1.09 -1.94 7.59
N THR A 58 0.08 -2.08 6.73
CA THR A 58 -0.98 -3.08 6.94
C THR A 58 -0.53 -4.50 6.58
N ALA A 59 0.03 -4.74 5.39
CA ALA A 59 0.29 -6.10 4.93
C ALA A 59 1.47 -6.78 5.64
N ILE A 60 2.50 -6.00 5.98
CA ILE A 60 3.76 -6.52 6.51
C ILE A 60 3.88 -6.25 8.01
N TRP A 61 3.86 -4.99 8.46
CA TRP A 61 4.07 -4.66 9.87
C TRP A 61 2.92 -5.15 10.77
N THR A 62 1.66 -4.87 10.42
CA THR A 62 0.53 -5.35 11.21
C THR A 62 0.47 -6.87 11.25
N MET A 63 0.68 -7.55 10.10
CA MET A 63 0.77 -9.01 10.08
C MET A 63 1.84 -9.50 11.06
N HIS A 64 3.06 -8.96 10.95
CA HIS A 64 4.18 -9.34 11.81
C HIS A 64 3.84 -9.15 13.29
N PHE A 65 3.32 -7.98 13.67
CA PHE A 65 2.98 -7.68 15.04
C PHE A 65 1.85 -8.57 15.57
N MET A 66 0.79 -8.79 14.78
CA MET A 66 -0.32 -9.68 15.16
C MET A 66 0.13 -11.13 15.34
N ALA A 67 1.06 -11.60 14.50
CA ALA A 67 1.65 -12.92 14.65
C ALA A 67 2.51 -13.01 15.92
N MET A 68 3.27 -11.97 16.27
CA MET A 68 4.01 -11.88 17.53
C MET A 68 3.11 -11.82 18.76
N LEU A 69 1.95 -11.17 18.70
CA LEU A 69 0.99 -11.17 19.82
C LEU A 69 0.42 -12.56 20.10
N GLY A 70 0.34 -13.42 19.08
CA GLY A 70 -0.06 -14.82 19.23
C GLY A 70 1.05 -15.73 19.76
N PHE A 71 2.27 -15.22 19.85
CA PHE A 71 3.42 -15.94 20.38
C PHE A 71 3.50 -15.75 21.89
N ALA A 72 3.57 -16.87 22.61
CA ALA A 72 3.79 -16.84 24.04
C ALA A 72 4.85 -17.83 24.48
N VAL A 73 5.58 -17.40 25.50
CA VAL A 73 6.63 -18.19 26.13
C VAL A 73 6.14 -18.63 27.49
N THR A 74 5.99 -19.93 27.67
CA THR A 74 5.56 -20.52 28.94
C THR A 74 6.50 -20.05 30.06
N GLY A 75 5.94 -19.42 31.10
CA GLY A 75 6.69 -19.00 32.28
C GLY A 75 7.23 -17.56 32.30
N THR A 76 6.92 -16.73 31.30
CA THR A 76 7.20 -15.28 31.32
C THR A 76 6.14 -14.47 30.57
N ARG A 77 5.91 -13.20 30.96
CA ARG A 77 5.03 -12.28 30.22
C ARG A 77 5.86 -11.48 29.22
N ILE A 78 5.45 -11.46 27.96
CA ILE A 78 6.10 -10.64 26.94
C ILE A 78 5.53 -9.22 27.04
N ARG A 79 6.44 -8.24 27.14
CA ARG A 79 6.14 -6.81 27.04
C ARG A 79 6.82 -6.23 25.81
N TYR A 80 6.42 -5.04 25.43
CA TYR A 80 6.88 -4.40 24.20
C TYR A 80 7.37 -2.98 24.45
N ASP A 81 8.50 -2.67 23.82
CA ASP A 81 9.05 -1.32 23.73
C ASP A 81 8.31 -0.54 22.62
N VAL A 82 7.46 0.40 23.03
CA VAL A 82 6.58 1.15 22.10
C VAL A 82 7.38 1.97 21.09
N PRO A 83 8.40 2.77 21.48
CA PRO A 83 9.27 3.45 20.53
C PRO A 83 9.87 2.55 19.46
N ILE A 84 10.46 1.40 19.84
CA ILE A 84 11.08 0.48 18.88
C ILE A 84 10.03 -0.16 17.96
N THR A 85 8.84 -0.45 18.50
CA THR A 85 7.69 -0.95 17.72
C THR A 85 7.22 0.06 16.65
N VAL A 86 7.21 1.36 16.97
CA VAL A 86 6.90 2.42 16.01
C VAL A 86 8.01 2.54 14.97
N VAL A 87 9.28 2.48 15.38
CA VAL A 87 10.42 2.51 14.45
C VAL A 87 10.35 1.35 13.46
N SER A 88 10.00 0.15 13.91
CA SER A 88 9.84 -0.99 13.00
C SER A 88 8.74 -0.73 11.95
N ALA A 89 7.59 -0.17 12.36
CA ALA A 89 6.53 0.22 11.43
C ALA A 89 7.00 1.20 10.36
N LEU A 90 7.72 2.24 10.78
CA LEU A 90 8.28 3.25 9.88
C LEU A 90 9.28 2.66 8.89
N ILE A 91 10.15 1.75 9.34
CA ILE A 91 11.10 1.05 8.47
C ILE A 91 10.35 0.33 7.35
N ALA A 92 9.28 -0.42 7.66
CA ALA A 92 8.52 -1.14 6.63
C ALA A 92 7.84 -0.19 5.63
N VAL A 93 7.15 0.86 6.11
CA VAL A 93 6.45 1.81 5.23
C VAL A 93 7.44 2.52 4.30
N VAL A 94 8.56 3.00 4.84
CA VAL A 94 9.59 3.71 4.07
C VAL A 94 10.28 2.77 3.07
N ALA A 95 10.67 1.57 3.51
CA ALA A 95 11.36 0.63 2.65
C ALA A 95 10.51 0.20 1.46
N VAL A 96 9.23 -0.13 1.70
CA VAL A 96 8.31 -0.51 0.63
C VAL A 96 7.98 0.67 -0.26
N GLY A 97 7.77 1.87 0.30
CA GLY A 97 7.53 3.08 -0.48
C GLY A 97 8.68 3.42 -1.42
N LEU A 98 9.92 3.32 -0.95
CA LEU A 98 11.11 3.51 -1.78
C LEU A 98 11.25 2.39 -2.83
N GLY A 99 10.97 1.14 -2.49
CA GLY A 99 10.92 0.04 -3.45
C GLY A 99 9.92 0.29 -4.58
N LEU A 100 8.72 0.74 -4.25
CA LEU A 100 7.69 1.13 -5.22
C LEU A 100 8.15 2.32 -6.08
N ALA A 101 8.80 3.32 -5.50
CA ALA A 101 9.32 4.48 -6.23
C ALA A 101 10.44 4.09 -7.22
N ILE A 102 11.33 3.18 -6.81
CA ILE A 102 12.41 2.65 -7.68
C ILE A 102 11.83 1.95 -8.91
N VAL A 103 10.77 1.15 -8.74
CA VAL A 103 10.18 0.41 -9.86
C VAL A 103 9.20 1.27 -10.67
N GLY A 104 8.52 2.23 -10.03
CA GLY A 104 7.54 3.11 -10.65
C GLY A 104 8.12 4.28 -11.45
N THR A 105 9.42 4.57 -11.32
CA THR A 105 10.08 5.65 -12.08
C THR A 105 10.57 5.13 -13.44
N GLY A 106 10.08 5.71 -14.55
CA GLY A 106 10.55 5.44 -15.91
C GLY A 106 10.04 4.12 -16.54
N LYS A 107 10.80 3.54 -17.48
CA LYS A 107 10.42 2.30 -18.19
C LYS A 107 10.60 1.06 -17.30
N LEU A 108 9.73 0.06 -17.51
CA LEU A 108 9.83 -1.25 -16.86
C LEU A 108 11.20 -1.86 -17.15
N SER A 109 11.94 -2.19 -16.09
CA SER A 109 13.28 -2.75 -16.18
C SER A 109 13.47 -3.81 -15.11
N VAL A 110 13.97 -4.98 -15.51
CA VAL A 110 14.30 -6.08 -14.60
C VAL A 110 15.31 -5.64 -13.53
N ILE A 111 16.28 -4.80 -13.91
CA ILE A 111 17.29 -4.27 -12.98
C ILE A 111 16.63 -3.45 -11.88
N ARG A 112 15.62 -2.63 -12.21
CA ARG A 112 14.90 -1.82 -11.21
C ARG A 112 14.06 -2.68 -10.28
N ILE A 113 13.45 -3.74 -10.79
CA ILE A 113 12.69 -4.70 -9.97
C ILE A 113 13.63 -5.40 -8.98
N ILE A 114 14.80 -5.86 -9.45
CA ILE A 114 15.79 -6.51 -8.58
C ILE A 114 16.33 -5.52 -7.55
N ALA A 115 16.72 -4.31 -7.96
CA ALA A 115 17.24 -3.28 -7.05
C ALA A 115 16.18 -2.85 -6.01
N GLY A 116 14.95 -2.62 -6.44
CA GLY A 116 13.83 -2.30 -5.55
C GLY A 116 13.49 -3.46 -4.62
N GLY A 117 13.55 -4.70 -5.11
CA GLY A 117 13.30 -5.93 -4.34
C GLY A 117 14.37 -6.19 -3.29
N LEU A 118 15.65 -5.97 -3.61
CA LEU A 118 16.75 -5.99 -2.65
C LEU A 118 16.54 -4.95 -1.55
N PHE A 119 16.26 -3.70 -1.94
CA PHE A 119 16.07 -2.62 -0.97
C PHE A 119 14.85 -2.85 -0.07
N ALA A 120 13.68 -3.12 -0.67
CA ALA A 120 12.45 -3.37 0.07
C ALA A 120 12.55 -4.65 0.92
N GLY A 121 13.14 -5.72 0.39
CA GLY A 121 13.33 -6.98 1.10
C GLY A 121 14.26 -6.84 2.30
N SER A 122 15.39 -6.14 2.15
CA SER A 122 16.28 -5.81 3.27
C SER A 122 15.58 -4.96 4.31
N GLY A 123 14.76 -3.98 3.90
CA GLY A 123 13.97 -3.18 4.84
C GLY A 123 12.88 -3.96 5.55
N VAL A 124 12.23 -4.92 4.88
CA VAL A 124 11.24 -5.82 5.48
C VAL A 124 11.89 -6.77 6.49
N ALA A 125 13.08 -7.30 6.19
CA ALA A 125 13.87 -8.05 7.16
C ALA A 125 14.32 -7.17 8.34
N ALA A 126 14.79 -5.95 8.08
CA ALA A 126 15.16 -5.00 9.13
C ALA A 126 13.97 -4.65 10.03
N MET A 127 12.79 -4.43 9.48
CA MET A 127 11.56 -4.25 10.25
C MET A 127 11.27 -5.46 11.13
N HIS A 128 11.33 -6.67 10.56
CA HIS A 128 11.06 -7.91 11.31
C HIS A 128 11.98 -8.06 12.53
N TYR A 129 13.30 -7.92 12.33
CA TYR A 129 14.25 -8.06 13.44
C TYR A 129 14.22 -6.87 14.40
N THR A 130 13.88 -5.67 13.95
CA THR A 130 13.61 -4.51 14.83
C THR A 130 12.36 -4.75 15.68
N GLY A 131 11.31 -5.32 15.10
CA GLY A 131 10.10 -5.72 15.82
C GLY A 131 10.40 -6.79 16.88
N MET A 132 11.19 -7.80 16.53
CA MET A 132 11.68 -8.79 17.50
C MET A 132 12.51 -8.16 18.62
N ALA A 133 13.37 -7.19 18.31
CA ALA A 133 14.15 -6.46 19.30
C ALA A 133 13.29 -5.59 20.24
N ALA A 134 12.05 -5.24 19.84
CA ALA A 134 11.10 -4.56 20.70
C ALA A 134 10.51 -5.47 21.80
N MET A 135 10.59 -6.80 21.64
CA MET A 135 10.12 -7.74 22.66
C MET A 135 11.01 -7.64 23.90
N ARG A 136 10.38 -7.39 25.05
CA ARG A 136 10.98 -7.40 26.38
C ARG A 136 10.43 -8.63 27.10
N LEU A 137 11.32 -9.56 27.43
CA LEU A 137 11.01 -10.73 28.24
C LEU A 137 12.16 -11.01 29.19
N ASP A 138 11.88 -11.76 30.25
CA ASP A 138 12.87 -12.07 31.29
C ASP A 138 13.79 -13.24 30.89
N GLY A 139 14.68 -12.97 29.94
CA GLY A 139 15.47 -13.97 29.25
C GLY A 139 16.34 -13.38 28.14
N ARG A 140 17.18 -14.22 27.56
CA ARG A 140 17.97 -13.88 26.36
C ARG A 140 17.37 -14.56 25.14
N LEU A 141 17.22 -13.78 24.07
CA LEU A 141 16.86 -14.26 22.74
C LEU A 141 18.13 -14.68 22.00
N GLY A 142 18.22 -15.94 21.59
CA GLY A 142 19.23 -16.46 20.68
C GLY A 142 18.68 -16.57 19.27
N TYR A 143 19.57 -16.50 18.27
CA TYR A 143 19.23 -16.63 16.86
C TYR A 143 20.14 -17.62 16.16
N ASP A 144 19.53 -18.57 15.44
CA ASP A 144 20.23 -19.40 14.46
C ASP A 144 20.52 -18.56 13.21
N GLN A 145 21.80 -18.31 12.94
CA GLN A 145 22.25 -17.44 11.84
C GLN A 145 21.83 -17.97 10.46
N LEU A 146 21.75 -19.29 10.28
CA LEU A 146 21.37 -19.88 9.00
C LEU A 146 19.88 -19.66 8.72
N ARG A 147 19.03 -19.83 9.73
CA ARG A 147 17.58 -19.57 9.62
C ARG A 147 17.28 -18.08 9.45
N VAL A 148 18.07 -17.21 10.08
CA VAL A 148 18.02 -15.76 9.85
C VAL A 148 18.39 -15.42 8.40
N ALA A 149 19.48 -15.96 7.88
CA ALA A 149 19.86 -15.74 6.48
C ALA A 149 18.77 -16.23 5.51
N LEU A 150 18.15 -17.38 5.81
CA LEU A 150 17.04 -17.90 5.01
C LEU A 150 15.81 -17.00 5.04
N SER A 151 15.42 -16.47 6.21
CA SER A 151 14.29 -15.52 6.30
C SER A 151 14.56 -14.24 5.49
N VAL A 152 15.79 -13.72 5.54
CA VAL A 152 16.22 -12.54 4.76
C VAL A 152 16.14 -12.82 3.27
N LEU A 153 16.58 -14.01 2.83
CA LEU A 153 16.47 -14.42 1.43
C LEU A 153 14.99 -14.49 0.99
N ILE A 154 14.13 -15.08 1.81
CA ILE A 154 12.68 -15.11 1.54
C ILE A 154 12.13 -13.68 1.47
N ALA A 155 12.55 -12.78 2.36
CA ALA A 155 12.11 -11.37 2.34
C ALA A 155 12.45 -10.68 1.01
N VAL A 156 13.68 -10.86 0.52
CA VAL A 156 14.13 -10.29 -0.77
C VAL A 156 13.35 -10.87 -1.94
N VAL A 157 13.18 -12.20 -1.98
CA VAL A 157 12.43 -12.86 -3.05
C VAL A 157 10.97 -12.40 -3.03
N ALA A 158 10.33 -12.41 -1.86
CA ALA A 158 8.95 -11.97 -1.68
C ALA A 158 8.75 -10.51 -2.07
N ALA A 159 9.65 -9.61 -1.66
CA ALA A 159 9.59 -8.20 -2.01
C ALA A 159 9.78 -7.98 -3.53
N THR A 160 10.71 -8.71 -4.15
CA THR A 160 10.94 -8.66 -5.61
C THR A 160 9.69 -9.10 -6.37
N VAL A 161 9.08 -10.22 -5.96
CA VAL A 161 7.83 -10.72 -6.55
C VAL A 161 6.68 -9.73 -6.33
N ALA A 162 6.53 -9.19 -5.13
CA ALA A 162 5.50 -8.20 -4.81
C ALA A 162 5.61 -6.94 -5.68
N LEU A 163 6.82 -6.40 -5.85
CA LEU A 163 7.06 -5.25 -6.71
C LEU A 163 6.81 -5.56 -8.18
N TRP A 164 7.19 -6.75 -8.65
CA TRP A 164 6.87 -7.21 -10.00
C TRP A 164 5.35 -7.31 -10.22
N LEU A 165 4.61 -7.87 -9.26
CA LEU A 165 3.14 -7.96 -9.31
C LEU A 165 2.50 -6.56 -9.31
N ALA A 166 3.01 -5.64 -8.49
CA ALA A 166 2.52 -4.26 -8.41
C ALA A 166 2.59 -3.52 -9.75
N VAL A 167 3.56 -3.83 -10.61
CA VAL A 167 3.71 -3.19 -11.93
C VAL A 167 3.16 -3.98 -13.11
N THR A 168 2.84 -5.27 -12.94
CA THR A 168 2.31 -6.12 -14.02
C THR A 168 0.81 -6.37 -13.90
N VAL A 169 0.30 -6.56 -12.69
CA VAL A 169 -1.09 -6.97 -12.45
C VAL A 169 -2.03 -5.77 -12.50
N ARG A 170 -3.16 -5.90 -13.20
CA ARG A 170 -4.20 -4.85 -13.30
C ARG A 170 -5.62 -5.32 -13.07
N ARG A 171 -5.92 -6.61 -13.28
CA ARG A 171 -7.28 -7.15 -13.22
C ARG A 171 -7.63 -7.59 -11.81
N GLY A 172 -8.87 -7.35 -11.36
CA GLY A 172 -9.32 -7.64 -10.00
C GLY A 172 -9.05 -9.08 -9.52
N LEU A 173 -9.36 -10.09 -10.35
CA LEU A 173 -9.08 -11.50 -10.02
C LEU A 173 -7.58 -11.79 -9.88
N ALA A 174 -6.76 -11.18 -10.76
CA ALA A 174 -5.31 -11.33 -10.69
C ALA A 174 -4.72 -10.59 -9.47
N ILE A 175 -5.28 -9.45 -9.08
CA ILE A 175 -4.94 -8.73 -7.84
C ILE A 175 -5.24 -9.62 -6.64
N PHE A 176 -6.44 -10.21 -6.59
CA PHE A 176 -6.83 -11.10 -5.50
C PHE A 176 -5.90 -12.32 -5.39
N GLY A 177 -5.64 -13.03 -6.50
CA GLY A 177 -4.70 -14.15 -6.54
C GLY A 177 -3.28 -13.77 -6.13
N SER A 178 -2.81 -12.60 -6.59
CA SER A 178 -1.50 -12.05 -6.22
C SER A 178 -1.40 -11.75 -4.72
N ALA A 179 -2.46 -11.18 -4.14
CA ALA A 179 -2.50 -10.86 -2.72
C ALA A 179 -2.47 -12.11 -1.83
N LEU A 180 -3.10 -13.22 -2.25
CA LEU A 180 -3.00 -14.50 -1.55
C LEU A 180 -1.55 -15.01 -1.53
N VAL A 181 -0.88 -15.01 -2.69
CA VAL A 181 0.52 -15.42 -2.81
C VAL A 181 1.44 -14.52 -1.98
N MET A 182 1.22 -13.21 -2.03
CA MET A 182 1.96 -12.26 -1.20
C MET A 182 1.73 -12.54 0.29
N GLY A 183 0.49 -12.77 0.72
CA GLY A 183 0.18 -13.15 2.09
C GLY A 183 0.97 -14.38 2.56
N VAL A 184 1.04 -15.42 1.73
CA VAL A 184 1.82 -16.64 2.03
C VAL A 184 3.31 -16.30 2.14
N ALA A 185 3.83 -15.49 1.22
CA ALA A 185 5.25 -15.14 1.21
C ALA A 185 5.67 -14.31 2.44
N VAL A 186 4.87 -13.30 2.82
CA VAL A 186 5.17 -12.45 3.99
C VAL A 186 5.05 -13.28 5.29
N ASN A 187 4.02 -14.12 5.41
CA ASN A 187 3.87 -15.02 6.56
C ASN A 187 5.00 -16.06 6.61
N GLY A 188 5.37 -16.62 5.47
CA GLY A 188 6.47 -17.58 5.34
C GLY A 188 7.81 -17.00 5.79
N MET A 189 8.11 -15.75 5.40
CA MET A 189 9.28 -15.02 5.91
C MET A 189 9.22 -14.92 7.44
N HIS A 190 8.09 -14.43 7.97
CA HIS A 190 7.93 -14.21 9.40
C HIS A 190 8.11 -15.50 10.23
N PHE A 191 7.40 -16.58 9.87
CA PHE A 191 7.49 -17.84 10.60
C PHE A 191 8.85 -18.51 10.43
N THR A 192 9.53 -18.33 9.30
CA THR A 192 10.92 -18.77 9.13
C THR A 192 11.84 -17.99 10.09
N GLY A 193 11.68 -16.67 10.18
CA GLY A 193 12.43 -15.84 11.13
C GLY A 193 12.17 -16.22 12.59
N MET A 194 10.91 -16.50 12.94
CA MET A 194 10.53 -16.98 14.27
C MET A 194 11.11 -18.36 14.59
N SER A 195 11.21 -19.25 13.61
CA SER A 195 11.84 -20.57 13.80
C SER A 195 13.33 -20.49 14.12
N ALA A 196 13.98 -19.35 13.86
CA ALA A 196 15.37 -19.10 14.22
C ALA A 196 15.55 -18.75 15.72
N LEU A 197 14.47 -18.43 16.42
CA LEU A 197 14.50 -17.90 17.77
C LEU A 197 14.65 -19.01 18.81
N SER A 198 15.59 -18.84 19.75
CA SER A 198 15.64 -19.62 20.99
C SER A 198 15.48 -18.69 22.20
N VAL A 199 14.75 -19.14 23.22
CA VAL A 199 14.52 -18.34 24.45
C VAL A 199 15.16 -19.03 25.65
N HIS A 200 16.10 -18.33 26.29
CA HIS A 200 16.75 -18.76 27.52
C HIS A 200 16.29 -17.86 28.67
N LEU A 201 15.38 -18.36 29.50
CA LEU A 201 14.85 -17.62 30.66
C LEU A 201 15.91 -17.49 31.77
N HIS A 202 15.97 -16.35 32.44
CA HIS A 202 16.82 -16.19 33.62
C HIS A 202 16.17 -16.86 34.85
N GLU A 203 16.97 -17.47 35.73
CA GLU A 203 16.46 -18.14 36.94
C GLU A 203 15.91 -17.15 37.99
N ARG A 204 16.35 -15.90 37.95
CA ARG A 204 15.92 -14.85 38.89
C ARG A 204 15.02 -13.87 38.17
N ARG A 205 13.72 -13.93 38.48
CA ARG A 205 12.71 -13.10 37.82
C ARG A 205 12.80 -11.64 38.26
N GLY A 206 13.03 -10.72 37.32
CA GLY A 206 12.99 -9.27 37.53
C GLY A 206 11.69 -8.65 37.03
N GLU A 207 11.43 -7.38 37.37
CA GLU A 207 10.36 -6.63 36.71
C GLU A 207 10.74 -6.34 35.26
N VAL A 208 9.92 -6.81 34.32
CA VAL A 208 10.06 -6.47 32.89
C VAL A 208 9.27 -5.19 32.65
N THR A 209 9.94 -4.12 32.24
CA THR A 209 9.28 -2.85 31.86
C THR A 209 8.83 -2.88 30.41
N GLY A 210 7.69 -2.24 30.09
CA GLY A 210 7.15 -2.14 28.73
C GLY A 210 5.64 -2.26 28.70
N ALA A 211 5.05 -2.08 27.52
CA ALA A 211 3.61 -2.21 27.35
C ALA A 211 3.19 -3.69 27.30
N GLU A 212 2.06 -4.01 27.91
CA GLU A 212 1.50 -5.36 27.88
C GLU A 212 0.80 -5.62 26.54
N VAL A 213 0.72 -6.89 26.14
CA VAL A 213 -0.02 -7.31 24.94
C VAL A 213 -1.44 -6.74 24.92
N GLY A 214 -2.16 -6.82 26.04
CA GLY A 214 -3.53 -6.33 26.16
C GLY A 214 -3.66 -4.82 25.96
N THR A 215 -2.66 -4.03 26.38
CA THR A 215 -2.71 -2.56 26.23
C THR A 215 -2.34 -2.11 24.82
N LEU A 216 -1.54 -2.89 24.09
CA LEU A 216 -1.21 -2.61 22.69
C LEU A 216 -2.24 -3.12 21.68
N LEU A 217 -2.99 -4.16 22.04
CA LEU A 217 -3.95 -4.77 21.11
C LEU A 217 -5.02 -3.78 20.66
N ILE A 218 -5.66 -3.05 21.59
CA ILE A 218 -6.71 -2.08 21.28
C ILE A 218 -6.24 -0.97 20.33
N PRO A 219 -5.17 -0.19 20.64
CA PRO A 219 -4.74 0.89 19.76
C PRO A 219 -4.28 0.40 18.39
N ILE A 220 -3.69 -0.81 18.31
CA ILE A 220 -3.25 -1.37 17.03
C ILE A 220 -4.44 -1.84 16.19
N VAL A 221 -5.43 -2.51 16.81
CA VAL A 221 -6.67 -2.88 16.11
C VAL A 221 -7.38 -1.63 15.59
N LEU A 222 -7.47 -0.57 16.40
CA LEU A 222 -8.05 0.71 15.97
C LEU A 222 -7.24 1.32 14.81
N LEU A 223 -5.91 1.38 14.91
CA LEU A 223 -5.03 1.88 13.85
C LEU A 223 -5.26 1.14 12.54
N VAL A 224 -5.41 -0.19 12.59
CA VAL A 224 -5.66 -1.04 11.44
C VAL A 224 -7.04 -0.79 10.86
N ILE A 225 -8.08 -0.73 11.70
CA ILE A 225 -9.45 -0.46 11.26
C ILE A 225 -9.52 0.91 10.59
N PHE A 226 -9.05 1.97 11.25
CA PHE A 226 -9.04 3.32 10.68
C PHE A 226 -8.17 3.41 9.43
N GLY A 227 -7.02 2.75 9.41
CA GLY A 227 -6.14 2.70 8.24
C GLY A 227 -6.81 2.01 7.04
N VAL A 228 -7.41 0.85 7.24
CA VAL A 228 -8.14 0.09 6.21
C VAL A 228 -9.36 0.87 5.73
N VAL A 229 -10.19 1.40 6.65
CA VAL A 229 -11.37 2.19 6.29
C VAL A 229 -10.96 3.45 5.53
N GLY A 230 -9.90 4.15 5.97
CA GLY A 230 -9.36 5.30 5.27
C GLY A 230 -8.84 4.96 3.87
N LEU A 231 -8.14 3.84 3.71
CA LEU A 231 -7.69 3.34 2.41
C LEU A 231 -8.87 2.99 1.49
N VAL A 232 -9.87 2.29 2.00
CA VAL A 232 -11.08 1.95 1.24
C VAL A 232 -11.84 3.22 0.86
N TYR A 233 -12.01 4.17 1.78
CA TYR A 233 -12.63 5.45 1.49
C TYR A 233 -11.86 6.22 0.42
N ALA A 234 -10.53 6.30 0.51
CA ALA A 234 -9.71 6.95 -0.51
C ALA A 234 -9.84 6.28 -1.89
N LEU A 235 -10.00 4.96 -1.94
CA LEU A 235 -10.24 4.21 -3.17
C LEU A 235 -11.64 4.43 -3.76
N LEU A 236 -12.65 4.57 -2.91
CA LEU A 236 -14.04 4.83 -3.31
C LEU A 236 -14.27 6.29 -3.72
N ALA A 237 -13.63 7.23 -3.02
CA ALA A 237 -13.70 8.67 -3.30
C ALA A 237 -12.86 9.08 -4.52
N ALA A 238 -12.01 8.18 -5.03
CA ALA A 238 -11.23 8.45 -6.22
C ALA A 238 -12.15 8.56 -7.45
N PRO A 239 -12.11 9.69 -8.20
CA PRO A 239 -12.96 9.90 -9.36
C PRO A 239 -12.89 8.72 -10.33
N THR A 240 -14.06 8.20 -10.72
CA THR A 240 -14.16 7.14 -11.71
C THR A 240 -13.78 7.68 -13.09
N ASP A 241 -13.57 6.78 -14.05
CA ASP A 241 -13.28 7.19 -15.43
C ASP A 241 -14.50 7.91 -16.05
N GLU A 242 -15.72 7.56 -15.62
CA GLU A 242 -16.95 8.27 -15.97
C GLU A 242 -16.98 9.69 -15.37
N ASP A 243 -16.59 9.86 -14.09
CA ASP A 243 -16.50 11.18 -13.46
C ASP A 243 -15.46 12.06 -14.16
N ARG A 244 -14.32 11.48 -14.54
CA ARG A 244 -13.26 12.17 -15.29
C ARG A 244 -13.72 12.54 -16.70
N ALA A 245 -14.43 11.65 -17.39
CA ALA A 245 -15.00 11.93 -18.71
C ALA A 245 -16.09 13.00 -18.64
N ALA A 246 -16.95 12.97 -17.62
CA ALA A 246 -17.97 13.97 -17.38
C ALA A 246 -17.34 15.34 -17.07
N ALA A 247 -16.29 15.38 -16.23
CA ALA A 247 -15.56 16.61 -15.96
C ALA A 247 -14.89 17.19 -17.21
N ALA A 248 -14.21 16.34 -18.00
CA ALA A 248 -13.59 16.75 -19.27
C ALA A 248 -14.64 17.27 -20.29
N TYR A 249 -15.81 16.63 -20.35
CA TYR A 249 -16.93 17.09 -21.17
C TYR A 249 -17.46 18.45 -20.73
N LEU A 250 -17.62 18.67 -19.42
CA LEU A 250 -18.06 19.95 -18.87
C LEU A 250 -17.03 21.06 -19.11
N ASP A 251 -15.73 20.76 -18.97
CA ASP A 251 -14.66 21.72 -19.24
C ASP A 251 -14.58 22.07 -20.73
N ALA A 252 -14.75 21.09 -21.63
CA ALA A 252 -14.83 21.34 -23.07
C ALA A 252 -16.03 22.23 -23.46
N ARG A 253 -17.15 22.15 -22.71
CA ARG A 253 -18.34 23.02 -22.88
C ARG A 253 -18.17 24.41 -22.29
N ARG A 254 -17.34 24.55 -21.24
CA ARG A 254 -17.00 25.84 -20.60
C ARG A 254 -15.91 26.59 -21.34
N ALA A 255 -15.08 25.90 -22.13
CA ALA A 255 -14.12 26.54 -23.00
C ALA A 255 -14.87 27.50 -23.96
N PRO A 256 -14.45 28.77 -24.07
CA PRO A 256 -15.11 29.72 -24.95
C PRO A 256 -15.12 29.16 -26.37
N ALA A 257 -16.27 29.23 -27.04
CA ALA A 257 -16.39 28.83 -28.44
C ALA A 257 -15.26 29.51 -29.23
N PRO A 258 -14.53 28.79 -30.12
CA PRO A 258 -13.52 29.41 -30.95
C PRO A 258 -14.18 30.62 -31.62
N ALA A 259 -13.59 31.81 -31.41
CA ALA A 259 -14.09 33.02 -32.04
C ALA A 259 -14.22 32.74 -33.54
N PRO A 260 -15.34 33.08 -34.18
CA PRO A 260 -15.48 32.90 -35.61
C PRO A 260 -14.24 33.52 -36.27
N ALA A 261 -13.55 32.73 -37.10
CA ALA A 261 -12.38 33.22 -37.81
C ALA A 261 -12.84 34.45 -38.61
N PHE A 262 -12.42 35.64 -38.19
CA PHE A 262 -12.63 36.86 -38.96
C PHE A 262 -11.78 36.75 -40.23
N GLY A 263 -12.32 36.09 -41.25
CA GLY A 263 -11.59 35.81 -42.47
C GLY A 263 -12.01 34.58 -43.26
N ASP A 264 -13.14 33.92 -42.96
CA ASP A 264 -13.69 32.97 -43.94
C ASP A 264 -13.91 33.73 -45.27
N PRO A 265 -13.32 33.27 -46.40
CA PRO A 265 -13.57 33.87 -47.69
C PRO A 265 -15.08 33.90 -47.90
N VAL A 266 -15.62 35.07 -48.22
CA VAL A 266 -17.01 35.21 -48.65
C VAL A 266 -17.22 34.22 -49.80
N GLU A 267 -17.88 33.11 -49.51
CA GLU A 267 -18.28 32.15 -50.52
C GLU A 267 -19.08 32.93 -51.58
N PRO A 268 -18.69 32.90 -52.87
CA PRO A 268 -19.35 33.70 -53.88
C PRO A 268 -20.83 33.32 -53.91
N ASP A 269 -21.73 34.27 -53.64
CA ASP A 269 -23.19 34.09 -53.75
C ASP A 269 -23.51 33.88 -55.23
N PRO A 270 -23.65 32.64 -55.72
CA PRO A 270 -23.70 32.38 -57.15
C PRO A 270 -25.04 32.78 -57.75
N VAL A 271 -26.02 33.14 -56.91
CA VAL A 271 -27.42 33.36 -57.30
C VAL A 271 -27.96 34.72 -56.83
N GLY A 272 -27.16 35.53 -56.13
CA GLY A 272 -27.50 36.89 -55.71
C GLY A 272 -28.69 36.97 -54.74
N LEU A 273 -29.00 35.88 -54.04
CA LEU A 273 -30.19 35.80 -53.19
C LEU A 273 -30.06 36.63 -51.91
N ARG A 274 -28.83 36.90 -51.43
CA ARG A 274 -28.62 37.71 -50.22
C ARG A 274 -28.98 39.18 -50.43
N ALA A 275 -28.83 39.71 -51.65
CA ALA A 275 -29.17 41.09 -51.98
C ALA A 275 -30.69 41.35 -52.04
N ARG A 276 -31.53 40.30 -52.12
CA ARG A 276 -32.99 40.42 -52.26
C ARG A 276 -33.76 40.28 -50.94
N SER A 277 -33.07 40.01 -49.83
CA SER A 277 -33.66 39.94 -48.50
C SER A 277 -33.84 41.34 -47.91
N THR A 278 -34.99 41.97 -48.16
CA THR A 278 -35.39 43.22 -47.49
C THR A 278 -36.08 43.00 -46.14
N LEU A 279 -36.21 41.75 -45.69
CA LEU A 279 -37.10 41.37 -44.56
C LEU A 279 -36.46 41.40 -43.17
N ALA A 280 -35.24 41.90 -42.99
CA ALA A 280 -34.60 41.93 -41.67
C ALA A 280 -33.72 43.16 -41.42
N ARG A 281 -34.18 44.37 -41.81
CA ARG A 281 -33.64 45.60 -41.23
C ARG A 281 -34.51 46.03 -40.06
N PRO A 282 -34.04 45.97 -38.79
CA PRO A 282 -34.76 46.53 -37.66
C PRO A 282 -34.94 48.04 -37.90
N GLY A 283 -36.19 48.50 -38.02
CA GLY A 283 -36.53 49.92 -38.16
C GLY A 283 -37.12 50.37 -39.51
N ALA A 284 -37.44 49.47 -40.44
CA ALA A 284 -38.18 49.86 -41.64
C ALA A 284 -39.65 50.18 -41.31
N GLN A 285 -40.06 51.44 -41.47
CA GLN A 285 -41.44 51.88 -41.32
C GLN A 285 -42.31 51.34 -42.46
N PHE A 286 -43.47 50.78 -42.13
CA PHE A 286 -44.49 50.39 -43.10
C PHE A 286 -45.16 51.64 -43.69
N PRO A 287 -45.26 51.77 -45.03
CA PRO A 287 -46.07 52.81 -45.64
C PRO A 287 -47.56 52.48 -45.43
N SER A 288 -48.33 53.50 -45.05
CA SER A 288 -49.80 53.52 -44.87
C SER A 288 -50.58 53.23 -46.14
#